data_AF-A0A7Y3NLF5-F1
#
_entry.id   AF-A0A7Y3NLF5-F1
#
_cell.length_a   1.000
_cell.length_b   1.000
_cell.length_c   1.000
_cell.angle_alpha   90.00
_cell.angle_beta   90.00
_cell.angle_gamma   90.00
#
_symmetry.space_group_name_H-M   'P 1'
#
loop_
_entity.id
_entity.type
_entity.pdbx_description
1 polymer ?
#
loop_
_entity_poly.entity_id
_entity_poly.type
_entity_poly.pdbx_seq_one_letter_code
_entity_poly.pdbx_strand_id
1 'polypeptide(L)'
;MSRNSAILLLLALPACDAGTVTNRSERSGDVKVTGVTEIGNNSSAALQGVGAPMAWRVVNGAAFYGSADQPAAFALRCDRGAQQIVVERPGSGGTITLSAAGVTTSLGTRTVDNDRVQARIGIADAVITAMAHGQSEIVVTGAGAAPLTLTGGVAIRRVVDFCAQPLEASPTPETGPSPLVIPQTIDEPAPTPAPTPMPKS
;
A
#
# COMPACT_ATOMS: atom_id res chain seq x y z
N MET A 1 -12.19 53.28 -30.73
CA MET A 1 -13.20 53.89 -29.84
C MET A 1 -13.42 52.95 -28.66
N SER A 2 -13.10 53.44 -27.44
CA SER A 2 -13.70 53.18 -26.12
C SER A 2 -14.30 51.80 -25.76
N ARG A 3 -14.19 51.25 -24.54
CA ARG A 3 -13.61 51.66 -23.24
C ARG A 3 -13.62 50.42 -22.31
N ASN A 4 -12.58 50.31 -21.49
CA ASN A 4 -12.54 49.87 -20.09
C ASN A 4 -13.78 49.18 -19.48
N SER A 5 -13.57 48.03 -18.84
CA SER A 5 -13.94 47.86 -17.42
C SER A 5 -13.15 46.73 -16.78
N ALA A 6 -12.10 47.13 -16.05
CA ALA A 6 -11.51 46.34 -15.00
C ALA A 6 -12.44 46.40 -13.78
N ILE A 7 -12.88 45.24 -13.30
CA ILE A 7 -13.52 45.12 -11.98
C ILE A 7 -12.52 44.40 -11.08
N LEU A 8 -11.85 45.20 -10.25
CA LEU A 8 -11.24 44.77 -9.00
C LEU A 8 -12.37 44.32 -8.05
N LEU A 9 -12.30 43.10 -7.54
CA LEU A 9 -13.10 42.68 -6.39
C LEU A 9 -12.15 42.28 -5.26
N LEU A 10 -12.21 43.09 -4.20
CA LEU A 10 -11.40 43.00 -3.00
C LEU A 10 -11.78 41.80 -2.13
N LEU A 11 -10.74 41.11 -1.68
CA LEU A 11 -10.48 40.49 -0.38
C LEU A 11 -11.60 40.52 0.69
N ALA A 12 -11.96 39.33 1.16
CA ALA A 12 -12.40 39.09 2.53
C ALA A 12 -11.79 37.76 3.03
N LEU A 13 -10.66 37.83 3.73
CA LEU A 13 -10.09 36.73 4.50
C LEU A 13 -10.77 36.71 5.88
N PRO A 14 -11.35 35.58 6.35
CA PRO A 14 -11.71 35.44 7.74
C PRO A 14 -10.44 35.32 8.59
N ALA A 15 -10.33 36.21 9.57
CA ALA A 15 -9.28 36.23 10.57
C ALA A 15 -9.24 34.91 11.35
N CYS A 16 -8.03 34.36 11.54
CA CYS A 16 -7.79 33.31 12.52
C CYS A 16 -7.91 33.92 13.92
N ASP A 17 -8.95 33.52 14.66
CA ASP A 17 -9.07 33.80 16.08
C ASP A 17 -7.94 33.10 16.83
N ALA A 18 -7.08 33.89 17.46
CA ALA A 18 -6.06 33.43 18.39
C ALA A 18 -6.77 33.03 19.69
N GLY A 19 -7.14 31.75 19.78
CA GLY A 19 -7.63 31.14 21.00
C GLY A 19 -6.61 31.30 22.13
N THR A 20 -6.99 32.06 23.14
CA THR A 20 -6.27 32.29 24.39
C THR A 20 -6.03 30.96 25.12
N VAL A 21 -4.74 30.63 25.31
CA VAL A 21 -4.30 29.54 26.18
C VAL A 21 -4.61 29.95 27.62
N THR A 22 -5.74 29.49 28.14
CA THR A 22 -6.09 29.62 29.55
C THR A 22 -5.47 28.45 30.32
N ASN A 23 -4.45 28.78 31.13
CA ASN A 23 -4.02 28.11 32.37
C ASN A 23 -4.38 26.62 32.51
N ARG A 24 -3.53 25.73 31.98
CA ARG A 24 -3.43 24.37 32.51
C ARG A 24 -2.61 24.46 33.79
N SER A 25 -3.29 24.32 34.93
CA SER A 25 -2.65 24.16 36.24
C SER A 25 -1.76 22.91 36.18
N GLU A 26 -0.44 23.10 36.16
CA GLU A 26 0.54 22.04 36.34
C GLU A 26 0.40 21.48 37.76
N ARG A 27 -0.40 20.42 37.91
CA ARG A 27 -0.16 19.47 39.00
C ARG A 27 1.07 18.65 38.60
N SER A 28 2.23 19.12 39.05
CA SER A 28 3.43 18.31 39.11
C SER A 28 3.19 17.21 40.14
N GLY A 29 2.75 16.05 39.66
CA GLY A 29 2.75 14.80 40.39
C GLY A 29 3.66 13.86 39.64
N ASP A 30 4.72 13.39 40.31
CA ASP A 30 5.60 12.32 39.84
C ASP A 30 4.78 11.14 39.30
N VAL A 31 4.65 11.03 37.97
CA VAL A 31 4.12 9.84 37.34
C VAL A 31 5.26 8.83 37.33
N LYS A 32 5.26 7.95 38.34
CA LYS A 32 6.10 6.77 38.37
C LYS A 32 5.73 5.90 37.16
N VAL A 33 6.50 6.02 36.07
CA VAL A 33 6.36 5.15 34.89
C VAL A 33 6.75 3.74 35.32
N THR A 34 5.77 2.99 35.79
CA THR A 34 5.90 1.55 35.93
C THR A 34 5.77 1.01 34.52
N GLY A 35 6.86 0.46 33.98
CA GLY A 35 6.87 -0.15 32.65
C GLY A 35 5.89 -1.32 32.63
N VAL A 36 4.67 -1.04 32.15
CA VAL A 36 3.71 -2.07 31.82
C VAL A 36 4.11 -2.59 30.45
N THR A 37 4.82 -3.72 30.44
CA THR A 37 4.95 -4.57 29.25
C THR A 37 3.61 -5.26 29.00
N GLU A 38 2.58 -4.50 28.62
CA GLU A 38 1.37 -5.06 28.05
C GLU A 38 1.42 -4.84 26.55
N ILE A 39 1.54 -5.95 25.82
CA ILE A 39 1.12 -6.04 24.42
C ILE A 39 -0.40 -5.85 24.44
N GLY A 40 -0.82 -4.59 24.53
CA GLY A 40 -2.23 -4.21 24.52
C GLY A 40 -2.79 -4.49 23.13
N ASN A 41 -3.36 -5.68 22.96
CA ASN A 41 -4.27 -5.98 21.86
C ASN A 41 -5.49 -5.06 22.01
N ASN A 42 -5.40 -3.85 21.46
CA ASN A 42 -6.49 -2.90 21.39
C ASN A 42 -7.53 -3.43 20.39
N SER A 43 -8.29 -4.43 20.85
CA SER A 43 -9.35 -5.10 20.10
C SER A 43 -10.64 -4.41 20.50
N SER A 44 -11.06 -3.41 19.73
CA SER A 44 -12.42 -2.90 19.84
C SER A 44 -13.36 -4.07 19.52
N ALA A 45 -14.02 -4.62 20.54
CA ALA A 45 -15.01 -5.66 20.35
C ALA A 45 -16.12 -5.11 19.43
N ALA A 46 -16.26 -5.71 18.24
CA ALA A 46 -17.36 -5.38 17.35
C ALA A 46 -18.68 -5.71 18.05
N LEU A 47 -19.60 -4.75 18.10
CA LEU A 47 -20.98 -5.02 18.51
C LEU A 47 -21.56 -6.04 17.54
N GLN A 48 -21.85 -7.25 18.04
CA GLN A 48 -22.46 -8.31 17.23
C GLN A 48 -23.83 -7.82 16.73
N GLY A 49 -24.02 -7.83 15.40
CA GLY A 49 -25.30 -7.49 14.76
C GLY A 49 -25.32 -6.21 13.92
N VAL A 50 -24.30 -5.35 14.02
CA VAL A 50 -24.11 -4.23 13.08
C VAL A 50 -22.98 -4.66 12.14
N GLY A 51 -23.28 -4.89 10.86
CA GLY A 51 -22.28 -5.33 9.89
C GLY A 51 -21.02 -4.46 9.94
N ALA A 52 -19.84 -5.07 9.80
CA ALA A 52 -18.57 -4.37 9.95
C ALA A 52 -18.54 -3.10 9.07
N PRO A 53 -18.12 -1.95 9.61
CA PRO A 53 -18.12 -0.70 8.86
C PRO A 53 -17.21 -0.80 7.63
N MET A 54 -17.59 -0.10 6.56
CA MET A 54 -16.75 0.06 5.39
C MET A 54 -15.51 0.86 5.76
N ALA A 55 -14.34 0.25 5.58
CA ALA A 55 -13.08 0.88 5.95
C ALA A 55 -11.94 0.42 5.05
N TRP A 56 -10.86 1.18 5.06
CA TRP A 56 -9.61 0.78 4.43
C TRP A 56 -8.84 -0.23 5.29
N ARG A 57 -8.30 -1.25 4.63
CA ARG A 57 -7.31 -2.17 5.16
C ARG A 57 -6.09 -2.15 4.25
N VAL A 58 -4.88 -2.04 4.81
CA VAL A 58 -3.63 -1.96 4.02
C VAL A 58 -2.76 -3.16 4.33
N VAL A 59 -2.32 -3.88 3.30
CA VAL A 59 -1.47 -5.06 3.40
C VAL A 59 -0.48 -5.05 2.24
N ASN A 60 0.83 -5.05 2.53
CA ASN A 60 1.91 -5.27 1.55
C ASN A 60 1.76 -4.51 0.22
N GLY A 61 1.60 -3.18 0.27
CA GLY A 61 1.48 -2.37 -0.93
C GLY A 61 0.12 -2.45 -1.64
N ALA A 62 -0.89 -3.00 -0.95
CA ALA A 62 -2.28 -3.00 -1.39
C ALA A 62 -3.18 -2.36 -0.33
N ALA A 63 -4.23 -1.68 -0.78
CA ALA A 63 -5.30 -1.15 0.05
C ALA A 63 -6.65 -1.69 -0.43
N PHE A 64 -7.46 -2.15 0.51
CA PHE A 64 -8.77 -2.75 0.26
C PHE A 64 -9.83 -1.96 1.02
N TYR A 65 -10.87 -1.52 0.30
CA TYR A 65 -12.02 -0.84 0.88
C TYR A 65 -13.23 -1.78 0.89
N GLY A 66 -13.79 -2.02 2.07
CA GLY A 66 -14.92 -2.93 2.24
C GLY A 66 -15.16 -3.31 3.70
N SER A 67 -16.27 -4.00 3.98
CA SER A 67 -16.52 -4.62 5.29
C SER A 67 -15.56 -5.80 5.51
N ALA A 68 -15.25 -6.12 6.78
CA ALA A 68 -14.23 -7.11 7.13
C ALA A 68 -14.50 -8.51 6.56
N ASP A 69 -15.77 -8.90 6.52
CA ASP A 69 -16.21 -10.27 6.19
C ASP A 69 -16.71 -10.42 4.75
N GLN A 70 -16.46 -9.44 3.88
CA GLN A 70 -16.89 -9.45 2.48
C GLN A 70 -15.71 -9.19 1.53
N PRO A 71 -15.81 -9.65 0.27
CA PRO A 71 -14.88 -9.23 -0.77
C PRO A 71 -14.81 -7.70 -0.85
N ALA A 72 -13.61 -7.17 -1.13
CA ALA A 72 -13.40 -5.73 -1.20
C ALA A 72 -14.30 -5.09 -2.29
N ALA A 73 -15.02 -4.03 -1.94
CA ALA A 73 -15.81 -3.24 -2.88
C ALA A 73 -14.90 -2.46 -3.85
N PHE A 74 -13.71 -2.09 -3.39
CA PHE A 74 -12.67 -1.45 -4.19
C PHE A 74 -11.30 -1.82 -3.66
N ALA A 75 -10.33 -2.01 -4.55
CA ALA A 75 -8.96 -2.30 -4.17
C ALA A 75 -7.96 -1.50 -5.02
N LEU A 76 -6.86 -1.12 -4.39
CA LEU A 76 -5.68 -0.54 -4.99
C LEU A 76 -4.50 -1.46 -4.72
N ARG A 77 -3.71 -1.77 -5.74
CA ARG A 77 -2.52 -2.60 -5.60
C ARG A 77 -1.38 -1.96 -6.38
N CYS A 78 -0.23 -1.84 -5.74
CA CYS A 78 0.97 -1.44 -6.47
C CYS A 78 1.46 -2.58 -7.39
N ASP A 79 1.72 -2.24 -8.65
CA ASP A 79 2.55 -3.00 -9.58
C ASP A 79 3.90 -2.28 -9.71
N ARG A 80 4.87 -2.69 -8.87
CA ARG A 80 6.18 -2.02 -8.78
C ARG A 80 6.97 -2.14 -10.07
N GLY A 81 6.85 -3.27 -10.78
CA GLY A 81 7.57 -3.52 -12.02
C GLY A 81 7.13 -2.56 -13.13
N ALA A 82 5.84 -2.24 -13.20
CA ALA A 82 5.30 -1.30 -14.16
C ALA A 82 5.25 0.16 -13.66
N GLN A 83 5.58 0.42 -12.39
CA GLN A 83 5.34 1.71 -11.72
C GLN A 83 3.88 2.18 -11.95
N GLN A 84 2.95 1.29 -11.63
CA GLN A 84 1.51 1.51 -11.80
C GLN A 84 0.73 1.11 -10.56
N ILE A 85 -0.44 1.72 -10.39
CA ILE A 85 -1.48 1.24 -9.49
C ILE A 85 -2.49 0.45 -10.32
N VAL A 86 -2.79 -0.76 -9.87
CA VAL A 86 -3.91 -1.56 -10.35
C VAL A 86 -5.10 -1.23 -9.47
N VAL A 87 -6.18 -0.75 -10.08
CA VAL A 87 -7.47 -0.52 -9.44
C VAL A 87 -8.37 -1.70 -9.76
N GLU A 88 -9.13 -2.17 -8.77
CA GLU A 88 -10.03 -3.31 -8.94
C GLU A 88 -11.37 -3.09 -8.24
N ARG A 89 -12.46 -3.51 -8.87
CA ARG A 89 -13.81 -3.49 -8.30
C ARG A 89 -14.71 -4.56 -8.92
N PRO A 90 -15.85 -4.91 -8.32
CA PRO A 90 -16.90 -5.68 -8.99
C PRO A 90 -17.38 -4.98 -10.27
N GLY A 91 -17.70 -5.74 -11.32
CA GLY A 91 -18.24 -5.21 -12.57
C GLY A 91 -18.02 -6.14 -13.76
N SER A 92 -18.57 -5.74 -14.91
CA SER A 92 -18.66 -6.60 -16.11
C SER A 92 -17.80 -6.14 -17.30
N GLY A 93 -16.85 -5.23 -17.08
CA GLY A 93 -15.92 -4.70 -18.09
C GLY A 93 -16.17 -3.23 -18.45
N GLY A 94 -15.57 -2.77 -19.55
CA GLY A 94 -15.72 -1.40 -20.06
C GLY A 94 -14.74 -0.40 -19.45
N THR A 95 -15.24 0.72 -18.93
CA THR A 95 -14.44 1.81 -18.38
C THR A 95 -14.72 1.97 -16.89
N ILE A 96 -13.69 2.21 -16.09
CA ILE A 96 -13.82 2.75 -14.73
C ILE A 96 -13.50 4.25 -14.77
N THR A 97 -14.35 5.06 -14.17
CA THR A 97 -14.06 6.47 -13.94
C THR A 97 -13.77 6.69 -12.46
N LEU A 98 -12.65 7.35 -12.18
CA LEU A 98 -12.26 7.77 -10.84
C LEU A 98 -12.33 9.27 -10.79
N SER A 99 -12.95 9.83 -9.74
CA SER A 99 -12.86 11.24 -9.45
C SER A 99 -12.52 11.50 -7.99
N ALA A 100 -11.68 12.50 -7.75
CA ALA A 100 -11.29 12.94 -6.43
C ALA A 100 -10.86 14.41 -6.48
N ALA A 101 -11.35 15.22 -5.53
CA ALA A 101 -11.02 16.64 -5.43
C ALA A 101 -11.12 17.43 -6.77
N GLY A 102 -12.14 17.13 -7.59
CA GLY A 102 -12.36 17.75 -8.89
C GLY A 102 -11.49 17.22 -10.04
N VAL A 103 -10.53 16.33 -9.76
CA VAL A 103 -9.75 15.61 -10.79
C VAL A 103 -10.53 14.37 -11.19
N THR A 104 -10.65 14.10 -12.49
CA THR A 104 -11.34 12.92 -13.02
C THR A 104 -10.49 12.24 -14.08
N THR A 105 -10.45 10.91 -14.04
CA THR A 105 -9.84 10.09 -15.09
C THR A 105 -10.76 8.92 -15.46
N SER A 106 -10.64 8.46 -16.70
CA SER A 106 -11.39 7.31 -17.22
C SER A 106 -10.40 6.28 -17.76
N LEU A 107 -10.49 5.05 -17.26
CA LEU A 107 -9.54 3.98 -17.52
C LEU A 107 -10.25 2.82 -18.19
N GLY A 108 -9.68 2.32 -19.30
CA GLY A 108 -10.11 1.05 -19.88
C GLY A 108 -9.85 -0.09 -18.91
N THR A 109 -10.81 -1.00 -18.80
CA THR A 109 -10.73 -2.16 -17.91
C THR A 109 -10.50 -3.45 -18.69
N ARG A 110 -9.98 -4.44 -17.97
CA ARG A 110 -10.07 -5.85 -18.34
C ARG A 110 -10.88 -6.58 -17.28
N THR A 111 -11.63 -7.58 -17.68
CA THR A 111 -12.27 -8.51 -16.74
C THR A 111 -11.22 -9.41 -16.10
N VAL A 112 -11.46 -9.77 -14.85
CA VAL A 112 -10.72 -10.78 -14.09
C VAL A 112 -11.73 -11.69 -13.39
N ASP A 113 -11.26 -12.77 -12.77
CA ASP A 113 -12.14 -13.77 -12.15
C ASP A 113 -13.08 -13.16 -11.09
N ASN A 114 -14.19 -13.85 -10.84
CA ASN A 114 -15.22 -13.50 -9.84
C ASN A 114 -15.99 -12.20 -10.14
N ASP A 115 -16.31 -11.94 -11.41
CA ASP A 115 -17.08 -10.76 -11.85
C ASP A 115 -16.44 -9.44 -11.42
N ARG A 116 -15.12 -9.37 -11.57
CA ARG A 116 -14.34 -8.18 -11.23
C ARG A 116 -13.68 -7.61 -12.47
N VAL A 117 -13.40 -6.32 -12.38
CA VAL A 117 -12.69 -5.57 -13.41
C VAL A 117 -11.46 -4.94 -12.81
N GLN A 118 -10.39 -4.90 -13.60
CA GLN A 118 -9.16 -4.21 -13.27
C GLN A 118 -8.85 -3.14 -14.30
N ALA A 119 -8.38 -1.99 -13.83
CA ALA A 119 -7.73 -1.00 -14.66
C ALA A 119 -6.35 -0.65 -14.08
N ARG A 120 -5.52 -0.03 -14.91
CA ARG A 120 -4.14 0.34 -14.58
C ARG A 120 -3.98 1.85 -14.76
N ILE A 121 -3.28 2.47 -13.84
CA ILE A 121 -3.04 3.91 -13.83
C ILE A 121 -1.61 4.17 -13.32
N GLY A 122 -0.93 5.18 -13.86
CA GLY A 122 0.43 5.52 -13.42
C GLY A 122 0.44 6.01 -11.97
N ILE A 123 1.51 5.73 -11.21
CA ILE A 123 1.60 6.19 -9.81
C ILE A 123 1.58 7.72 -9.68
N ALA A 124 2.06 8.41 -10.71
CA ALA A 124 2.15 9.87 -10.77
C ALA A 124 0.87 10.53 -11.33
N ASP A 125 -0.19 9.76 -11.55
CA ASP A 125 -1.45 10.31 -12.05
C ASP A 125 -2.06 11.29 -11.03
N ALA A 126 -2.58 12.40 -11.55
CA ALA A 126 -3.16 13.46 -10.74
C ALA A 126 -4.34 12.97 -9.89
N VAL A 127 -5.16 12.02 -10.39
CA VAL A 127 -6.27 11.49 -9.60
C VAL A 127 -5.77 10.62 -8.44
N ILE A 128 -4.68 9.87 -8.62
CA ILE A 128 -4.09 9.06 -7.54
C ILE A 128 -3.53 9.98 -6.45
N THR A 129 -2.87 11.06 -6.86
CA THR A 129 -2.39 12.10 -5.94
C THR A 129 -3.56 12.73 -5.18
N ALA A 130 -4.64 13.10 -5.87
CA ALA A 130 -5.85 13.67 -5.26
C ALA A 130 -6.53 12.70 -4.29
N MET A 131 -6.61 11.42 -4.64
CA MET A 131 -7.15 10.35 -3.78
C MET A 131 -6.32 10.17 -2.50
N ALA A 132 -5.00 10.41 -2.55
CA ALA A 132 -4.12 10.29 -1.39
C ALA A 132 -4.23 11.47 -0.40
N HIS A 133 -4.96 12.54 -0.74
CA HIS A 133 -5.16 13.67 0.16
C HIS A 133 -6.05 13.31 1.35
N GLY A 134 -5.77 13.92 2.50
CA GLY A 134 -6.60 13.75 3.69
C GLY A 134 -8.04 14.22 3.43
N GLN A 135 -9.02 13.43 3.86
CA GLN A 135 -10.45 13.74 3.74
C GLN A 135 -10.97 13.94 2.31
N SER A 136 -10.23 13.52 1.26
CA SER A 136 -10.74 13.57 -0.10
C SER A 136 -11.94 12.64 -0.25
N GLU A 137 -13.03 13.11 -0.84
CA GLU A 137 -14.08 12.24 -1.33
C GLU A 137 -13.66 11.67 -2.69
N ILE A 138 -13.82 10.35 -2.85
CA ILE A 138 -13.49 9.62 -4.06
C ILE A 138 -14.77 8.99 -4.58
N VAL A 139 -15.09 9.25 -5.85
CA VAL A 139 -16.21 8.60 -6.53
C VAL A 139 -15.66 7.66 -7.60
N VAL A 140 -16.11 6.42 -7.55
CA VAL A 140 -15.75 5.37 -8.51
C VAL A 140 -17.01 4.94 -9.24
N THR A 141 -17.02 5.07 -10.56
CA THR A 141 -18.09 4.59 -11.43
C THR A 141 -17.55 3.65 -12.49
N GLY A 142 -18.44 2.88 -13.13
CA GLY A 142 -18.08 1.91 -14.15
C GLY A 142 -19.21 0.91 -14.39
N ALA A 143 -19.14 0.19 -15.51
CA ALA A 143 -20.22 -0.70 -15.92
C ALA A 143 -20.36 -1.93 -15.02
N GLY A 144 -21.60 -2.37 -14.81
CA GLY A 144 -21.91 -3.58 -14.06
C GLY A 144 -21.81 -3.45 -12.53
N ALA A 145 -21.62 -2.24 -11.99
CA ALA A 145 -21.65 -2.02 -10.54
C ALA A 145 -22.16 -0.61 -10.18
N ALA A 146 -22.84 -0.50 -9.03
CA ALA A 146 -23.31 0.78 -8.51
C ALA A 146 -22.15 1.77 -8.29
N PRO A 147 -22.37 3.09 -8.43
CA PRO A 147 -21.39 4.09 -8.01
C PRO A 147 -20.95 3.87 -6.57
N LEU A 148 -19.64 4.00 -6.32
CA LEU A 148 -19.06 3.84 -4.99
C LEU A 148 -18.41 5.15 -4.56
N THR A 149 -18.87 5.70 -3.45
CA THR A 149 -18.22 6.82 -2.77
C THR A 149 -17.42 6.30 -1.59
N LEU A 150 -16.17 6.74 -1.49
CA LEU A 150 -15.24 6.32 -0.44
C LEU A 150 -14.30 7.45 -0.05
N THR A 151 -13.82 7.43 1.19
CA THR A 151 -12.88 8.45 1.68
C THR A 151 -11.46 8.10 1.24
N GLY A 152 -10.67 9.07 0.81
CA GLY A 152 -9.26 8.87 0.49
C GLY A 152 -8.33 8.96 1.70
N GLY A 153 -7.08 9.34 1.45
CA GLY A 153 -6.09 9.65 2.47
C GLY A 153 -5.03 8.58 2.71
N VAL A 154 -4.74 8.30 3.99
CA VAL A 154 -3.51 7.61 4.44
C VAL A 154 -3.35 6.22 3.82
N ALA A 155 -4.43 5.47 3.64
CA ALA A 155 -4.35 4.13 3.06
C ALA A 155 -3.82 4.15 1.62
N ILE A 156 -4.29 5.11 0.83
CA ILE A 156 -3.88 5.30 -0.56
C ILE A 156 -2.45 5.83 -0.61
N ARG A 157 -2.11 6.80 0.25
CA ARG A 157 -0.73 7.31 0.37
C ARG A 157 0.27 6.19 0.67
N ARG A 158 -0.05 5.29 1.61
CA ARG A 158 0.81 4.12 1.91
C ARG A 158 1.04 3.21 0.70
N VAL A 159 0.04 3.03 -0.17
CA VAL A 159 0.20 2.26 -1.41
C VAL A 159 1.10 2.99 -2.40
N VAL A 160 0.91 4.29 -2.57
CA VAL A 160 1.75 5.14 -3.44
C VAL A 160 3.20 5.13 -2.97
N ASP A 161 3.43 5.37 -1.68
CA ASP A 161 4.77 5.37 -1.06
C ASP A 161 5.45 4.01 -1.24
N PHE A 162 4.73 2.91 -1.01
CA PHE A 162 5.23 1.56 -1.26
C PHE A 162 5.61 1.35 -2.72
N CYS A 163 4.88 1.95 -3.65
CA CYS A 163 5.12 1.80 -5.09
C CYS A 163 6.31 2.60 -5.60
N ALA A 164 6.51 3.78 -5.01
CA ALA A 164 7.62 4.68 -5.35
C ALA A 164 8.96 4.23 -4.76
N GLN A 165 8.95 3.37 -3.74
CA GLN A 165 10.18 2.81 -3.19
C GLN A 165 10.95 2.01 -4.28
N PRO A 166 12.27 2.18 -4.40
CA PRO A 166 13.09 1.36 -5.29
C PRO A 166 12.87 -0.13 -4.99
N LEU A 167 12.87 -0.97 -6.03
CA LEU A 167 13.02 -2.41 -5.83
C LEU A 167 14.42 -2.59 -5.24
N GLU A 168 14.52 -2.92 -3.96
CA GLU A 168 15.81 -3.28 -3.38
C GLU A 168 16.40 -4.37 -4.26
N ALA A 169 17.58 -4.10 -4.82
CA ALA A 169 18.32 -5.12 -5.53
C ALA A 169 18.48 -6.28 -4.55
N SER A 170 18.09 -7.49 -4.97
CA SER A 170 18.36 -8.71 -4.20
C SER A 170 19.79 -8.62 -3.67
N PRO A 171 20.03 -8.89 -2.37
CA PRO A 171 21.39 -8.84 -1.84
C PRO A 171 22.23 -9.70 -2.77
N THR A 172 23.20 -9.05 -3.42
CA THR A 172 24.19 -9.78 -4.21
C THR A 172 24.73 -10.83 -3.25
N PRO A 173 24.72 -12.13 -3.59
CA PRO A 173 25.27 -13.13 -2.69
C PRO A 173 26.65 -12.62 -2.31
N GLU A 174 26.84 -12.28 -1.03
CA GLU A 174 28.14 -11.88 -0.52
C GLU A 174 29.08 -12.94 -1.04
N THR A 175 30.05 -12.52 -1.84
CA THR A 175 31.19 -13.36 -2.15
C THR A 175 31.82 -13.58 -0.78
N GLY A 176 31.43 -14.69 -0.14
CA GLY A 176 31.92 -15.04 1.18
C GLY A 176 33.44 -14.98 1.17
N PRO A 177 34.07 -14.71 2.33
CA PRO A 177 35.52 -14.70 2.41
C PRO A 177 36.04 -15.95 1.72
N SER A 178 36.98 -15.76 0.78
CA SER A 178 37.63 -16.86 0.07
C SER A 178 37.88 -18.00 1.03
N PRO A 179 37.46 -19.25 0.72
CA PRO A 179 37.75 -20.36 1.61
C PRO A 179 39.26 -20.36 1.83
N LEU A 180 39.68 -20.22 3.09
CA LEU A 180 41.03 -20.51 3.51
C LEU A 180 41.37 -21.86 2.90
N VAL A 181 42.34 -21.86 1.99
CA VAL A 181 42.93 -23.09 1.45
C VAL A 181 43.59 -23.76 2.64
N ILE A 182 42.88 -24.68 3.28
CA ILE A 182 43.46 -25.63 4.20
C ILE A 182 44.23 -26.60 3.30
N PRO A 183 45.56 -26.74 3.42
CA PRO A 183 46.28 -27.75 2.67
C PRO A 183 45.72 -29.13 3.08
N GLN A 184 45.02 -29.78 2.14
CA GLN A 184 44.61 -31.16 2.34
C GLN A 184 45.87 -32.02 2.33
N THR A 185 46.25 -32.49 3.52
CA THR A 185 47.18 -33.62 3.63
C THR A 185 46.39 -34.85 3.18
N ILE A 186 46.59 -35.24 1.93
CA ILE A 186 46.08 -36.49 1.39
C ILE A 186 47.00 -37.58 1.94
N ASP A 187 46.57 -38.23 3.02
CA ASP A 187 47.12 -39.51 3.43
C ASP A 187 46.51 -40.56 2.48
N GLU A 188 47.27 -40.94 1.47
CA GLU A 188 46.90 -41.92 0.45
C GLU A 188 47.13 -43.33 1.02
N PRO A 189 46.08 -44.15 1.26
CA PRO A 189 46.29 -45.53 1.65
C PRO A 189 46.80 -46.35 0.46
N ALA A 190 47.92 -47.05 0.69
CA ALA A 190 48.59 -47.88 -0.30
C ALA A 190 47.66 -48.91 -0.97
N PRO A 191 47.82 -49.17 -2.28
CA PRO A 191 46.97 -50.12 -3.01
C PRO A 191 47.25 -51.57 -2.61
N THR A 192 46.19 -52.28 -2.24
CA THR A 192 46.19 -53.74 -2.02
C THR A 192 46.56 -54.49 -3.31
N PRO A 193 47.51 -55.45 -3.28
CA PRO A 193 47.86 -56.23 -4.46
C PRO A 193 46.74 -57.18 -4.90
N ALA A 194 46.55 -57.27 -6.22
CA ALA A 194 45.55 -58.13 -6.85
C ALA A 194 45.86 -59.64 -6.72
N PRO A 195 44.84 -60.50 -6.61
CA PRO A 195 45.04 -61.95 -6.53
C PRO A 195 45.48 -62.54 -7.88
N THR A 196 46.52 -63.38 -7.82
CA THR A 196 47.09 -64.13 -8.94
C THR A 196 46.12 -65.22 -9.44
N PRO A 197 45.89 -65.38 -10.76
CA PRO A 197 45.05 -66.45 -11.29
C PRO A 197 45.78 -67.81 -11.24
N MET A 198 45.10 -68.83 -10.71
CA MET A 198 45.55 -70.23 -10.74
C MET A 198 45.51 -70.81 -12.16
N PRO A 199 46.47 -71.67 -12.54
CA PRO A 199 46.47 -72.37 -13.81
C PRO A 199 45.41 -73.48 -13.85
N LYS A 200 44.71 -73.57 -14.99
CA LYS A 200 43.76 -74.64 -15.31
C LYS A 200 44.51 -75.96 -15.52
N SER A 201 44.00 -77.04 -14.90
CA SER A 201 44.33 -78.43 -15.23
C SER A 201 43.34 -79.00 -16.24
#